data_AF-A0A937AY65-F1
#
_entry.id   AF-A0A937AY65-F1
#
_cell.length_a   1.000
_cell.length_b   1.000
_cell.length_c   1.000
_cell.angle_alpha   90.00
_cell.angle_beta   90.00
_cell.angle_gamma   90.00
#
_symmetry.space_group_name_H-M   'P 1'
#
loop_
_entity.id
_entity.type
_entity.pdbx_description
1 polymer ?
#
loop_
_entity_poly.entity_id
_entity_poly.type
_entity_poly.pdbx_seq_one_letter_code
_entity_poly.pdbx_strand_id
1 'polypeptide(L)'
;MKRNSFIMLTSLFLFLSAGCEKTEHNNTGGCVQVKVLDAICNTAVLQILDPDYYHLGENGYQKDGITYDHVFGTVFPCKLPNNNLAVRPNQGVADKPFYVKIIDQPEPSDPNCGTCLAVVSNAPSKWLHVTVSQQCSSH
;
A
#
# COMPACT_ATOMS: atom_id res chain seq x y z
N MET A 1 -11.72 47.62 43.64
CA MET A 1 -12.09 46.23 43.29
C MET A 1 -13.30 46.25 42.34
N LYS A 2 -13.36 45.30 41.39
CA LYS A 2 -14.28 45.18 40.22
C LYS A 2 -13.69 45.85 38.97
N ARG A 3 -12.83 45.16 38.21
CA ARG A 3 -13.03 43.97 37.34
C ARG A 3 -13.96 44.32 36.18
N ASN A 4 -13.39 44.49 34.98
CA ASN A 4 -13.99 44.21 33.67
C ASN A 4 -13.05 44.67 32.56
N SER A 5 -12.18 43.78 32.08
CA SER A 5 -11.55 43.92 30.76
C SER A 5 -10.91 42.58 30.37
N PHE A 6 -11.70 41.60 29.92
CA PHE A 6 -11.22 40.38 29.26
C PHE A 6 -12.39 39.72 28.52
N ILE A 7 -12.94 40.38 27.50
CA ILE A 7 -13.90 39.78 26.57
C ILE A 7 -13.54 40.27 25.17
N MET A 8 -12.39 39.85 24.64
CA MET A 8 -12.07 40.05 23.22
C MET A 8 -11.00 39.10 22.69
N LEU A 9 -11.01 37.82 23.10
CA LEU A 9 -10.02 36.86 22.60
C LEU A 9 -10.56 35.43 22.46
N THR A 10 -11.81 35.27 22.02
CA THR A 10 -12.42 33.93 21.86
C THR A 10 -13.06 33.65 20.50
N SER A 11 -12.98 34.56 19.53
CA SER A 11 -13.65 34.37 18.22
C SER A 11 -12.78 33.80 17.10
N LEU A 12 -11.51 33.45 17.33
CA LEU A 12 -10.59 32.99 16.28
C LEU A 12 -10.21 31.50 16.35
N PHE A 13 -11.04 30.65 16.97
CA PHE A 13 -10.75 29.21 17.12
C PHE A 13 -11.73 28.28 16.40
N LEU A 14 -12.65 28.80 15.57
CA LEU A 14 -13.74 28.00 14.98
C LEU A 14 -13.51 27.50 13.54
N PHE A 15 -12.29 27.61 12.97
CA PHE A 15 -12.05 27.25 11.56
C PHE A 15 -11.10 26.07 11.30
N LEU A 16 -10.76 25.25 12.31
CA LEU A 16 -9.75 24.18 12.15
C LEU A 16 -10.30 22.75 11.99
N SER A 17 -11.61 22.53 11.86
CA SER A 17 -12.15 21.17 11.76
C SER A 17 -12.90 20.90 10.44
N ALA A 18 -12.27 21.23 9.32
CA ALA A 18 -12.60 20.63 8.03
C ALA A 18 -11.38 19.86 7.52
N GLY A 19 -10.83 18.97 8.36
CA GLY A 19 -10.00 17.88 7.90
C GLY A 19 -10.89 16.94 7.10
N CYS A 20 -10.78 17.00 5.77
CA CYS A 20 -11.42 16.05 4.88
C CYS A 20 -10.73 14.70 5.09
N GLU A 21 -11.20 13.91 6.06
CA GLU A 21 -10.81 12.51 6.15
C GLU A 21 -11.53 11.78 5.02
N LYS A 22 -10.86 11.76 3.86
CA LYS A 22 -11.28 10.89 2.76
C LYS A 22 -10.90 9.48 3.19
N THR A 23 -11.76 8.84 3.97
CA THR A 23 -11.71 7.40 4.19
C THR A 23 -12.10 6.78 2.85
N GLU A 24 -11.14 6.71 1.92
CA GLU A 24 -11.28 5.87 0.74
C GLU A 24 -11.33 4.44 1.25
N HIS A 25 -12.55 3.90 1.33
CA HIS A 25 -12.76 2.48 1.49
C HIS A 25 -12.15 1.83 0.24
N ASN A 26 -10.89 1.43 0.31
CA ASN A 26 -10.17 0.71 -0.74
C ASN A 26 -10.62 -0.76 -0.81
N ASN A 27 -11.89 -1.02 -0.50
CA ASN A 27 -12.48 -2.33 -0.70
C ASN A 27 -12.88 -2.41 -2.18
N THR A 28 -11.87 -2.53 -3.05
CA THR A 28 -12.12 -2.93 -4.42
C THR A 28 -12.66 -4.34 -4.35
N GLY A 29 -13.97 -4.51 -4.55
CA GLY A 29 -14.59 -5.84 -4.58
C GLY A 29 -13.96 -6.78 -5.64
N GLY A 30 -13.18 -6.22 -6.57
CA GLY A 30 -12.38 -6.93 -7.56
C GLY A 30 -10.92 -7.18 -7.14
N CYS A 31 -10.30 -8.12 -7.83
CA CYS A 31 -8.88 -8.39 -7.72
C CYS A 31 -8.10 -7.47 -8.66
N VAL A 32 -6.95 -6.98 -8.21
CA VAL A 32 -6.04 -6.11 -8.96
C VAL A 32 -4.91 -6.96 -9.53
N GLN A 33 -4.67 -6.86 -10.84
CA GLN A 33 -3.51 -7.49 -11.46
C GLN A 33 -2.25 -6.67 -11.21
N VAL A 34 -1.22 -7.31 -10.66
CA VAL A 34 0.02 -6.66 -10.23
C VAL A 34 1.25 -7.48 -10.63
N LYS A 35 2.42 -6.85 -10.67
CA LYS A 35 3.72 -7.53 -10.71
C LYS A 35 4.66 -6.97 -9.63
N VAL A 36 5.63 -7.75 -9.20
CA VAL A 36 6.62 -7.31 -8.18
C VAL A 36 7.73 -6.55 -8.88
N LEU A 37 7.95 -5.28 -8.51
CA LEU A 37 9.11 -4.51 -8.95
C LEU A 37 10.30 -4.74 -8.03
N ASP A 38 10.07 -4.76 -6.72
CA ASP A 38 11.12 -4.95 -5.74
C ASP A 38 10.61 -5.63 -4.47
N ALA A 39 11.50 -6.29 -3.73
CA ALA A 39 11.13 -6.96 -2.50
C ALA A 39 12.30 -7.08 -1.54
N ILE A 40 12.03 -6.89 -0.26
CA ILE A 40 12.95 -7.22 0.83
C ILE A 40 12.15 -7.82 1.99
N CYS A 41 12.57 -9.02 2.41
CA CYS A 41 11.85 -9.83 3.39
C CYS A 41 10.38 -10.09 2.98
N ASN A 42 9.43 -9.53 3.73
CA ASN A 42 8.00 -9.61 3.47
C ASN A 42 7.43 -8.28 2.94
N THR A 43 8.26 -7.26 2.72
CA THR A 43 7.86 -6.02 2.06
C THR A 43 8.11 -6.11 0.55
N ALA A 44 7.22 -5.52 -0.23
CA ALA A 44 7.35 -5.48 -1.68
C ALA A 44 6.80 -4.17 -2.25
N VAL A 45 7.36 -3.78 -3.39
CA VAL A 45 6.82 -2.74 -4.27
C VAL A 45 6.13 -3.44 -5.44
N LEU A 46 4.83 -3.19 -5.60
CA LEU A 46 4.00 -3.77 -6.65
C LEU A 46 3.64 -2.71 -7.68
N GLN A 47 3.68 -3.07 -8.96
CA GLN A 47 3.12 -2.26 -10.04
C GLN A 47 1.75 -2.80 -10.44
N ILE A 48 0.76 -1.91 -10.52
CA ILE A 48 -0.58 -2.19 -11.03
C ILE A 48 -0.52 -2.27 -12.55
N LEU A 49 -1.15 -3.31 -13.09
CA LEU A 49 -1.17 -3.55 -14.54
C LEU A 49 -2.51 -3.19 -15.18
N ASP A 50 -3.58 -3.21 -14.38
CA ASP A 50 -4.94 -2.92 -14.82
C ASP A 50 -5.27 -1.42 -14.71
N PRO A 51 -5.55 -0.72 -15.84
CA PRO A 51 -5.87 0.70 -15.85
C PRO A 51 -7.03 1.11 -14.94
N ASP A 52 -8.03 0.25 -14.73
CA ASP A 52 -9.18 0.55 -13.88
C ASP A 52 -8.76 0.77 -12.41
N TYR A 53 -7.59 0.23 -12.04
CA TYR A 53 -7.04 0.30 -10.69
C TYR A 53 -5.83 1.23 -10.55
N TYR A 54 -5.39 1.94 -11.60
CA TYR A 54 -4.22 2.83 -11.53
C TYR A 54 -4.30 3.92 -10.45
N HIS A 55 -5.51 4.31 -10.07
CA HIS A 55 -5.77 5.25 -8.97
C HIS A 55 -5.31 4.71 -7.60
N LEU A 56 -5.14 3.41 -7.43
CA LEU A 56 -4.63 2.79 -6.20
C LEU A 56 -3.13 2.96 -6.00
N GLY A 57 -2.39 3.26 -7.07
CA GLY A 57 -0.94 3.48 -7.02
C GLY A 57 -0.55 4.95 -6.98
N GLU A 58 0.76 5.17 -6.95
CA GLU A 58 1.41 6.45 -7.20
C GLU A 58 2.44 6.32 -8.33
N ASN A 59 2.86 7.46 -8.87
CA ASN A 59 3.74 7.55 -10.01
C ASN A 59 5.16 7.95 -9.60
N GLY A 60 6.15 7.65 -10.45
CA GLY A 60 7.51 8.15 -10.27
C GLY A 60 8.45 7.29 -9.42
N TYR A 61 8.12 6.03 -9.13
CA TYR A 61 9.01 5.14 -8.38
C TYR A 61 10.24 4.77 -9.21
N GLN A 62 11.42 5.04 -8.67
CA GLN A 62 12.69 4.82 -9.37
C GLN A 62 13.38 3.56 -8.87
N LYS A 63 13.71 2.67 -9.81
CA LYS A 63 14.53 1.49 -9.56
C LYS A 63 15.45 1.23 -10.75
N ASP A 64 16.75 1.05 -10.47
CA ASP A 64 17.77 0.73 -11.48
C ASP A 64 17.78 1.70 -12.69
N GLY A 65 17.50 2.98 -12.45
CA GLY A 65 17.43 4.02 -13.48
C GLY A 65 16.14 4.03 -14.31
N ILE A 66 15.17 3.16 -13.99
CA ILE A 66 13.85 3.10 -14.63
C ILE A 66 12.82 3.73 -13.70
N THR A 67 11.93 4.54 -14.26
CA THR A 67 10.78 5.12 -13.55
C THR A 67 9.54 4.28 -13.81
N TYR A 68 8.83 3.92 -12.75
CA TYR A 68 7.60 3.13 -12.78
C TYR A 68 6.44 3.93 -12.21
N ASP A 69 5.30 3.79 -12.88
CA ASP A 69 4.05 4.42 -12.51
C ASP A 69 3.04 3.39 -12.00
N HIS A 70 2.03 3.89 -11.28
CA HIS A 70 0.94 3.10 -10.68
C HIS A 70 1.46 2.02 -9.73
N VAL A 71 2.37 2.40 -8.84
CA VAL A 71 2.99 1.49 -7.88
C VAL A 71 2.46 1.71 -6.46
N PHE A 72 2.55 0.70 -5.62
CA PHE A 72 2.30 0.82 -4.18
C PHE A 72 3.20 -0.13 -3.39
N GLY A 73 3.48 0.22 -2.14
CA GLY A 73 4.16 -0.63 -1.17
C GLY A 73 3.17 -1.59 -0.48
N THR A 74 3.61 -2.79 -0.16
CA THR A 74 2.82 -3.73 0.62
C THR A 74 3.67 -4.59 1.55
N VAL A 75 3.01 -5.17 2.54
CA VAL A 75 3.58 -6.15 3.48
C VAL A 75 2.79 -7.44 3.36
N PHE A 76 3.44 -8.51 2.96
CA PHE A 76 2.87 -9.85 2.95
C PHE A 76 2.95 -10.50 4.35
N PRO A 77 1.97 -11.34 4.72
CA PRO A 77 1.97 -12.06 6.02
C PRO A 77 3.09 -13.11 6.12
N CYS A 78 3.62 -13.55 4.98
CA CYS A 78 4.80 -14.41 4.89
C CYS A 78 5.67 -13.98 3.71
N LYS A 79 6.90 -14.50 3.60
CA LYS A 79 7.73 -14.37 2.38
C LYS A 79 6.87 -14.68 1.15
N LEU A 80 7.03 -13.87 0.10
CA LEU A 80 6.32 -14.01 -1.18
C LEU A 80 6.16 -15.49 -1.56
N PRO A 81 4.97 -15.95 -1.99
CA PRO A 81 4.66 -17.37 -2.15
C PRO A 81 5.70 -18.06 -3.03
N ASN A 82 6.54 -18.87 -2.40
CA ASN A 82 7.77 -19.42 -2.97
C ASN A 82 7.56 -20.80 -3.63
N ASN A 83 6.33 -21.19 -3.98
CA ASN A 83 6.06 -22.58 -4.34
C ASN A 83 5.30 -22.82 -5.64
N ASN A 84 5.01 -21.83 -6.48
CA ASN A 84 4.58 -22.08 -7.89
C ASN A 84 4.54 -20.82 -8.79
N LEU A 85 4.57 -19.63 -8.20
CA LEU A 85 4.87 -18.38 -8.90
C LEU A 85 6.35 -18.12 -8.62
N ALA A 86 7.18 -17.95 -9.63
CA ALA A 86 8.64 -17.84 -9.49
C ALA A 86 9.07 -16.52 -8.81
N VAL A 87 8.69 -16.33 -7.54
CA VAL A 87 9.06 -15.16 -6.76
C VAL A 87 10.29 -15.52 -5.95
N ARG A 88 11.46 -15.11 -6.43
CA ARG A 88 12.74 -15.32 -5.74
C ARG A 88 13.08 -14.07 -4.93
N PRO A 89 12.92 -14.09 -3.59
CA PRO A 89 13.11 -12.89 -2.75
C PRO A 89 14.55 -12.35 -2.76
N ASN A 90 15.51 -13.12 -3.27
CA ASN A 90 16.93 -12.77 -3.34
C ASN A 90 17.45 -12.62 -4.79
N GLN A 91 16.58 -12.64 -5.81
CA GLN A 91 17.02 -12.46 -7.21
C GLN A 91 16.34 -11.32 -7.95
N GLY A 92 15.48 -10.53 -7.29
CA GLY A 92 14.78 -9.44 -7.93
C GLY A 92 13.73 -9.93 -8.92
N VAL A 93 12.59 -9.26 -8.89
CA VAL A 93 11.55 -9.28 -9.94
C VAL A 93 10.90 -10.65 -10.20
N ALA A 94 9.70 -10.82 -9.66
CA ALA A 94 8.75 -11.73 -10.29
C ALA A 94 8.15 -11.00 -11.50
N ASP A 95 8.69 -11.26 -12.69
CA ASP A 95 8.16 -10.69 -13.95
C ASP A 95 6.72 -11.15 -14.24
N LYS A 96 6.23 -12.19 -13.55
CA LYS A 96 4.91 -12.75 -13.80
C LYS A 96 3.82 -11.96 -13.06
N PRO A 97 2.83 -11.42 -13.79
CA PRO A 97 1.63 -10.87 -13.18
C PRO A 97 0.91 -11.88 -12.30
N PHE A 98 0.37 -11.42 -11.18
CA PHE A 98 -0.52 -12.17 -10.31
C PHE A 98 -1.62 -11.26 -9.79
N TYR A 99 -2.62 -11.84 -9.14
CA TYR A 99 -3.77 -11.09 -8.65
C TYR A 99 -3.70 -10.92 -7.14
N VAL A 100 -4.09 -9.74 -6.68
CA VAL A 100 -4.23 -9.41 -5.26
C VAL A 100 -5.59 -8.80 -4.99
N LYS A 101 -6.10 -8.98 -3.78
CA LYS A 101 -7.23 -8.18 -3.27
C LYS A 101 -6.71 -7.18 -2.28
N ILE A 102 -7.20 -5.95 -2.36
CA ILE A 102 -6.93 -4.93 -1.35
C ILE A 102 -7.82 -5.23 -0.15
N ILE A 103 -7.23 -5.23 1.04
CA ILE A 103 -7.90 -5.52 2.31
C ILE A 103 -7.67 -4.35 3.27
N ASP A 104 -8.62 -4.11 4.16
CA ASP A 104 -8.53 -2.97 5.11
C ASP A 104 -7.52 -3.24 6.23
N GLN A 105 -7.28 -4.51 6.57
CA GLN A 105 -6.38 -4.92 7.66
C GLN A 105 -5.37 -5.93 7.16
N PRO A 106 -4.12 -5.91 7.66
CA PRO A 106 -3.12 -6.89 7.30
C PRO A 106 -3.58 -8.30 7.73
N GLU A 107 -3.32 -9.29 6.87
CA GLU A 107 -3.47 -10.68 7.29
C GLU A 107 -2.55 -10.97 8.48
N PRO A 108 -3.00 -11.81 9.44
CA PRO A 108 -2.17 -12.19 10.57
C PRO A 108 -0.85 -12.78 10.06
N SER A 109 0.27 -12.31 10.61
CA SER A 109 1.59 -12.86 10.30
C SER A 109 1.61 -14.34 10.63
N ASP A 110 2.09 -15.17 9.71
CA ASP A 110 2.30 -16.60 9.97
C ASP A 110 3.42 -16.72 11.02
N PRO A 111 3.18 -17.38 12.18
CA PRO A 111 4.17 -17.51 13.24
C PRO A 111 5.42 -18.28 12.81
N ASN A 112 5.35 -19.02 11.70
CA ASN A 112 6.49 -19.73 11.11
C ASN A 112 7.29 -18.86 10.12
N CYS A 113 6.83 -17.64 9.83
CA CYS A 113 7.48 -16.72 8.91
C CYS A 113 8.22 -15.63 9.68
N GLY A 114 9.55 -15.61 9.54
CA GLY A 114 10.38 -14.54 10.08
C GLY A 114 10.05 -13.21 9.38
N THR A 115 9.49 -12.26 10.12
CA THR A 115 9.28 -10.88 9.68
C THR A 115 10.55 -10.06 9.94
N CYS A 116 10.86 -9.13 9.05
CA CYS A 116 11.92 -8.16 9.30
C CYS A 116 11.36 -6.73 9.18
N LEU A 117 11.98 -5.77 9.86
CA LEU A 117 11.57 -4.36 9.81
C LEU A 117 12.16 -3.61 8.60
N ALA A 118 12.83 -4.32 7.70
CA ALA A 118 13.43 -3.71 6.51
C ALA A 118 12.34 -3.38 5.50
N VAL A 119 12.49 -2.21 4.87
CA VAL A 119 11.64 -1.71 3.79
C VAL A 119 12.54 -1.46 2.59
N VAL A 120 11.99 -1.63 1.39
CA VAL A 120 12.68 -1.33 0.14
C VAL A 120 13.17 0.13 0.13
N SER A 121 14.38 0.36 -0.35
CA SER A 121 14.92 1.71 -0.56
C SER A 121 14.00 2.51 -1.50
N ASN A 122 13.68 3.75 -1.14
CA ASN A 122 12.76 4.60 -1.90
C ASN A 122 11.37 3.97 -2.10
N ALA A 123 10.89 3.15 -1.17
CA ALA A 123 9.55 2.58 -1.25
C ALA A 123 8.49 3.68 -1.48
N PRO A 124 7.43 3.37 -2.24
CA PRO A 124 6.32 4.28 -2.45
C PRO A 124 5.73 4.81 -1.14
N SER A 125 5.19 6.03 -1.17
CA SER A 125 4.47 6.61 -0.02
C SER A 125 3.10 5.96 0.19
N LYS A 126 2.50 5.47 -0.89
CA LYS A 126 1.23 4.73 -0.86
C LYS A 126 1.44 3.28 -0.47
N TRP A 127 0.86 2.89 0.67
CA TRP A 127 0.89 1.53 1.20
C TRP A 127 -0.49 0.92 1.24
N LEU A 128 -0.61 -0.31 0.73
CA LEU A 128 -1.86 -1.08 0.73
C LEU A 128 -1.63 -2.45 1.35
N HIS A 129 -2.59 -2.90 2.15
CA HIS A 129 -2.63 -4.29 2.60
C HIS A 129 -3.28 -5.12 1.51
N VAL A 130 -2.65 -6.27 1.21
CA VAL A 130 -3.12 -7.14 0.15
C VAL A 130 -3.13 -8.60 0.59
N THR A 131 -4.04 -9.36 0.00
CA THR A 131 -4.01 -10.83 0.02
C THR A 131 -3.89 -11.36 -1.40
N VAL A 132 -3.12 -12.44 -1.58
CA VAL A 132 -2.94 -13.06 -2.90
C VAL A 132 -4.22 -13.79 -3.29
N SER A 133 -4.71 -13.56 -4.50
CA SER A 133 -5.89 -14.23 -5.02
C SER A 133 -5.55 -15.14 -6.19
N GLN A 134 -6.10 -16.35 -6.20
CA GLN A 134 -5.95 -17.29 -7.31
C GLN A 134 -6.95 -17.02 -8.45
N GLN A 135 -8.05 -16.31 -8.19
CA GLN A 135 -9.13 -16.09 -9.14
C GLN A 135 -9.73 -14.70 -9.00
N CYS A 136 -9.93 -14.03 -10.13
CA CYS A 136 -10.78 -12.85 -10.24
C CYS A 136 -12.15 -13.32 -10.68
N SER A 137 -13.16 -13.19 -9.83
CA SER A 137 -14.54 -13.32 -10.28
C SER A 137 -14.84 -12.05 -11.08
N SER A 138 -14.84 -12.13 -12.41
CA SER A 138 -15.39 -11.09 -13.27
C SER A 138 -16.87 -10.97 -12.93
N HIS A 139 -17.28 -9.82 -12.41
CA HIS A 139 -18.69 -9.48 -12.27
C HIS A 139 -19.25 -8.95 -13.60
#